data_AF-A0A3G1J0V5-F1
#
_entry.id   AF-A0A3G1J0V5-F1
#
_cell.length_a   1.000
_cell.length_b   1.000
_cell.length_c   1.000
_cell.angle_alpha   90.00
_cell.angle_beta   90.00
_cell.angle_gamma   90.00
#
_symmetry.space_group_name_H-M   'P 1'
#
loop_
_entity.id
_entity.type
_entity.pdbx_description
1 polymer ?
#
loop_
_entity_poly.entity_id
_entity_poly.type
_entity_poly.pdbx_seq_one_letter_code
_entity_poly.pdbx_strand_id
1 'polypeptide(L)' 'MHPAASYRGRLLVVVFTERGDSIRIISARDATRHERKAYEEGR' A
#
# COMPACT_ATOMS: atom_id res chain seq x y z
N MET A 1 -16.55 10.70 17.98
CA MET A 1 -16.62 10.50 16.52
C MET A 1 -15.19 10.23 16.03
N HIS A 2 -14.95 9.10 15.35
CA HIS A 2 -13.70 8.31 15.33
C HIS A 2 -12.37 9.04 14.99
N PRO A 3 -11.34 8.97 15.86
CA PRO A 3 -9.94 8.95 15.46
C PRO A 3 -9.46 7.49 15.49
N ALA A 4 -9.73 6.72 14.44
CA ALA A 4 -9.22 5.35 14.31
C ALA A 4 -8.20 5.27 13.16
N ALA A 5 -7.15 6.07 13.21
CA ALA A 5 -6.01 5.87 12.33
C ALA A 5 -5.09 4.79 12.94
N SER A 6 -5.41 3.53 12.68
CA SER A 6 -4.56 2.38 13.01
C SER A 6 -3.50 2.22 11.93
N TYR A 7 -2.40 2.97 12.01
CA TYR A 7 -1.21 2.73 11.19
C TYR A 7 -0.38 1.61 11.82
N ARG A 8 -0.88 0.38 11.69
CA ARG A 8 -0.01 -0.79 11.84
C ARG A 8 0.95 -0.78 10.65
N GLY A 9 2.25 -0.96 10.88
CA GLY A 9 3.28 -1.05 9.84
C GLY A 9 3.06 -2.24 8.90
N ARG A 10 2.06 -2.12 8.02
CA ARG A 10 1.65 -3.12 7.05
C ARG A 10 2.20 -2.71 5.70
N LEU A 11 2.97 -3.61 5.09
CA LEU A 11 3.34 -3.46 3.69
C LEU A 11 2.09 -3.72 2.85
N LEU A 12 1.74 -2.76 2.00
CA LEU A 12 0.62 -2.84 1.08
C LEU A 12 1.11 -2.90 -0.36
N VAL A 13 0.43 -3.69 -1.18
CA VAL A 13 0.53 -3.57 -2.63
C VAL A 13 -0.62 -2.68 -3.09
N VAL A 14 -0.28 -1.60 -3.80
CA VAL A 14 -1.23 -0.58 -4.25
C VAL A 14 -1.27 -0.56 -5.77
N VAL A 15 -2.45 -0.72 -6.33
CA VAL A 15 -2.71 -0.47 -7.76
C VAL A 15 -3.30 0.93 -7.87
N PHE A 16 -2.64 1.78 -8.64
CA PHE A 16 -3.06 3.16 -8.83
C PHE A 16 -2.91 3.61 -10.27
N THR A 17 -3.53 4.74 -10.57
CA THR A 17 -3.35 5.45 -11.83
C THR A 17 -3.16 6.93 -11.53
N GLU A 18 -2.37 7.60 -12.35
CA GLU A 18 -2.15 9.03 -12.27
C GLU A 18 -3.14 9.76 -13.18
N ARG A 19 -3.74 10.84 -12.67
CA ARG A 19 -4.66 11.70 -13.41
C ARG A 19 -4.27 13.15 -13.19
N GLY A 20 -3.47 13.69 -14.11
CA GLY A 20 -2.87 15.01 -13.96
C GLY A 20 -2.07 15.07 -12.67
N ASP A 21 -2.42 16.00 -11.79
CA ASP A 21 -1.72 16.21 -10.50
C ASP A 21 -2.27 15.34 -9.36
N SER A 22 -3.09 14.33 -9.66
CA SER A 22 -3.73 13.49 -8.66
C SER A 22 -3.44 12.00 -8.87
N ILE A 23 -3.32 11.26 -7.77
CA ILE A 23 -3.20 9.79 -7.79
C ILE A 23 -4.55 9.19 -7.38
N ARG A 24 -5.11 8.35 -8.23
CA ARG A 24 -6.30 7.54 -7.90
C ARG A 24 -5.87 6.14 -7.52
N ILE A 25 -6.06 5.78 -6.27
CA ILE A 25 -5.93 4.39 -5.81
C ILE A 25 -7.13 3.60 -6.34
N ILE A 26 -6.85 2.50 -7.03
CA ILE A 26 -7.85 1.57 -7.57
C ILE A 26 -8.06 0.42 -6.60
N SER A 27 -6.98 -0.10 -6.02
CA SER A 27 -7.01 -1.17 -5.03
C SER A 27 -5.81 -1.11 -4.10
N ALA A 28 -6.02 -1.50 -2.84
CA ALA A 28 -4.96 -1.66 -1.85
C ALA A 28 -5.23 -2.93 -1.05
N ARG A 29 -4.21 -3.79 -0.93
CA ARG A 29 -4.27 -5.02 -0.15
C ARG A 29 -2.98 -5.23 0.62
N ASP A 30 -3.05 -6.06 1.66
CA ASP A 30 -1.85 -6.52 2.35
C ASP A 30 -0.93 -7.26 1.37
N ALA A 31 0.36 -6.93 1.44
CA ALA A 31 1.39 -7.66 0.72
C ALA A 31 1.47 -9.09 1.25
N THR A 32 1.50 -10.05 0.33
CA THR A 32 1.75 -11.46 0.64
C THR A 32 3.16 -11.63 1.20
N ARG A 33 3.45 -12.77 1.85
CA ARG A 33 4.81 -13.06 2.36
C ARG A 33 5.88 -12.99 1.27
N HIS A 34 5.56 -13.43 0.07
CA HIS A 34 6.48 -13.40 -1.06
C HIS A 34 6.76 -11.97 -1.53
N GLU A 35 5.72 -11.16 -1.71
CA GLU A 35 5.86 -9.74 -2.10
C GLU A 35 6.60 -8.92 -1.04
N ARG A 36 6.39 -9.24 0.25
CA ARG A 36 7.17 -8.65 1.35
C ARG A 36 8.65 -8.95 1.22
N LYS A 37 8.98 -10.23 1.03
CA LYS A 37 10.37 -10.67 0.86
C LYS A 37 11.02 -9.98 -0.35
N ALA A 38 10.33 -9.92 -1.48
CA ALA A 38 10.83 -9.24 -2.68
C ALA A 38 11.07 -7.73 -2.44
N TYR A 39 10.19 -7.06 -1.70
CA TYR A 39 10.38 -5.66 -1.30
C TYR A 39 11.59 -5.47 -0.36
N GLU A 40 11.76 -6.38 0.60
CA GLU A 40 12.85 -6.32 1.58
C GLU A 40 14.22 -6.64 0.98
N GLU A 41 14.30 -7.56 0.01
CA GLU A 41 15.55 -7.91 -0.69
C GLU A 41 16.00 -6.84 -1.69
N GLY A 42 15.05 -6.09 -2.25
CA GLY A 42 15.33 -4.97 -3.16
C GLY A 42 15.62 -3.63 -2.45
N ARG A 43 15.65 -3.62 -1.12
CA ARG A 43 15.94 -2.43 -0.30
C ARG A 43 17.44 -2.21 -0.12
#